data_AF-A0A1Y0EDT5-F1
#
_entry.id   AF-A0A1Y0EDT5-F1
#
_cell.length_a   1.000
_cell.length_b   1.000
_cell.length_c   1.000
_cell.angle_alpha   90.00
_cell.angle_beta   90.00
_cell.angle_gamma   90.00
#
_symmetry.space_group_name_H-M   'P 1'
#
loop_
_entity.id
_entity.type
_entity.pdbx_description
1 polymer ?
#
loop_
_entity_poly.entity_id
_entity_poly.type
_entity_poly.pdbx_seq_one_letter_code
_entity_poly.pdbx_strand_id
1 'polypeptide(L)'
;MIVSSSTAGTWRRCLIESQGFPEGVRFGEDKIGWGRLALLGDVVWSPRIGAIWDKSADNRSEKLSGSAPRTDWRDFLIEVLDGPAISKATRRNILTAVAVENACLSGEITVFCHDTPALFSEPNRGQTSGIGVL
;
A
#
# COMPACT_ATOMS: atom_id res chain seq x y z
N MET A 1 1.96 3.21 -6.80
CA MET A 1 0.75 2.46 -7.23
C MET A 1 0.73 1.16 -6.43
N ILE A 2 -0.31 0.92 -5.64
CA ILE A 2 -0.47 -0.34 -4.90
C ILE A 2 -1.07 -1.36 -5.88
N VAL A 3 -0.47 -2.54 -5.98
CA VAL A 3 -1.00 -3.62 -6.81
C VAL A 3 -2.07 -4.34 -5.99
N SER A 4 -3.32 -4.23 -6.42
CA SER A 4 -4.47 -4.88 -5.79
C SER A 4 -5.37 -5.44 -6.89
N SER A 5 -4.88 -6.44 -7.62
CA SER A 5 -5.62 -7.00 -8.76
C SER A 5 -5.83 -8.50 -8.58
N SER A 6 -7.09 -8.92 -8.71
CA SER A 6 -7.49 -10.33 -8.82
C SER A 6 -6.97 -10.99 -10.10
N THR A 7 -6.36 -10.22 -11.01
CA THR A 7 -5.53 -10.70 -12.12
C THR A 7 -4.18 -10.00 -12.10
N ALA A 8 -3.33 -10.41 -11.17
CA ALA A 8 -1.91 -10.13 -11.21
C ALA A 8 -1.15 -11.42 -11.56
N GLY A 9 -0.11 -11.29 -12.37
CA GLY A 9 0.74 -12.41 -12.79
C GLY A 9 2.20 -12.03 -12.62
N THR A 10 3.02 -13.01 -12.24
CA THR A 10 4.47 -12.86 -12.16
C THR A 10 5.15 -14.12 -12.65
N TRP A 11 6.43 -14.01 -13.00
CA TRP A 11 7.24 -15.17 -13.32
C TRP A 11 7.49 -16.01 -12.06
N ARG A 12 7.46 -17.34 -12.18
CA ARG A 12 7.75 -18.24 -11.06
C ARG A 12 9.06 -17.91 -10.34
N ARG A 13 10.10 -17.54 -11.11
CA ARG A 13 11.40 -17.12 -10.54
C ARG A 13 11.27 -15.92 -9.60
N CYS A 14 10.45 -14.93 -9.96
CA CYS A 14 10.24 -13.72 -9.17
C CYS A 14 9.48 -14.05 -7.89
N LEU A 15 8.52 -15.00 -7.93
CA LEU A 15 7.82 -15.46 -6.73
C LEU A 15 8.78 -16.16 -5.74
N ILE A 16 9.71 -16.95 -6.25
CA ILE A 16 10.74 -17.61 -5.42
C ILE A 16 11.69 -16.57 -4.84
N GLU A 17 12.19 -15.66 -5.68
CA GLU A 17 13.14 -14.61 -5.28
C GLU A 17 12.55 -13.63 -4.28
N SER A 18 11.27 -13.27 -4.44
CA SER A 18 10.55 -12.39 -3.52
C SER A 18 10.12 -13.09 -2.22
N GLN A 19 10.39 -14.39 -2.06
CA GLN A 19 9.86 -15.23 -0.97
C GLN A 19 8.34 -15.26 -0.89
N GLY A 20 7.66 -15.03 -2.02
CA GLY A 20 6.20 -15.09 -2.13
C GLY A 20 5.45 -14.26 -1.10
N PHE A 21 4.27 -14.77 -0.73
CA PHE A 21 3.39 -14.15 0.24
C PHE A 21 3.74 -14.63 1.66
N PRO A 22 3.71 -13.73 2.66
CA PRO A 22 4.11 -14.07 4.02
C PRO A 22 3.14 -15.06 4.69
N GLU A 23 3.68 -16.13 5.26
CA GLU A 23 2.92 -17.04 6.10
C GLU A 23 2.57 -16.39 7.45
N GLY A 24 1.42 -16.75 8.02
CA GLY A 24 0.98 -16.26 9.33
C GLY A 24 0.41 -14.83 9.34
N VAL A 25 0.47 -14.10 8.21
CA VAL A 25 -0.16 -12.79 8.07
C VAL A 25 -1.62 -12.96 7.66
N ARG A 26 -2.54 -12.54 8.52
CA ARG A 26 -3.98 -12.69 8.26
C ARG A 26 -4.57 -11.57 7.40
N PHE A 27 -4.00 -10.37 7.46
CA PHE A 27 -4.52 -9.18 6.79
C PHE A 27 -3.40 -8.44 6.06
N GLY A 28 -3.60 -8.11 4.79
CA GLY A 28 -2.58 -7.43 3.97
C GLY A 28 -1.44 -8.35 3.50
N GLU A 29 -1.59 -9.66 3.65
CA GLU A 29 -0.68 -10.67 3.10
C GLU A 29 -0.48 -10.47 1.60
N ASP A 30 -1.57 -10.26 0.87
CA ASP A 30 -1.59 -9.91 -0.54
C ASP A 30 -0.78 -8.64 -0.84
N LYS A 31 -1.02 -7.55 -0.09
CA LYS A 31 -0.28 -6.29 -0.24
C LYS A 31 1.22 -6.50 -0.06
N ILE A 32 1.63 -7.25 0.97
CA ILE A 32 3.04 -7.54 1.25
C ILE A 32 3.65 -8.38 0.12
N GLY A 33 2.98 -9.44 -0.32
CA GLY A 33 3.45 -10.28 -1.42
C GLY A 33 3.64 -9.50 -2.71
N TRP A 34 2.66 -8.66 -3.07
CA TRP A 34 2.80 -7.77 -4.23
C TRP A 34 3.88 -6.70 -4.04
N GLY A 35 4.03 -6.16 -2.83
CA GLY A 35 5.07 -5.21 -2.48
C GLY A 35 6.47 -5.79 -2.69
N ARG A 36 6.71 -7.02 -2.21
CA ARG A 36 7.98 -7.74 -2.42
C ARG A 36 8.28 -7.96 -3.90
N LEU A 37 7.27 -8.35 -4.68
CA LEU A 37 7.41 -8.52 -6.13
C LEU A 37 7.72 -7.19 -6.85
N ALA A 38 7.07 -6.09 -6.44
CA ALA A 38 7.30 -4.76 -7.02
C ALA A 38 8.68 -4.18 -6.71
N LEU A 39 9.43 -4.75 -5.75
CA LEU A 39 10.82 -4.38 -5.47
C LEU A 39 11.82 -5.07 -6.41
N LEU A 40 11.41 -6.14 -7.13
CA LEU A 40 12.28 -6.86 -8.06
C LEU A 40 12.34 -6.19 -9.45
N GLY A 41 11.39 -5.31 -9.77
CA GLY A 41 11.35 -4.64 -11.08
C GLY A 41 10.04 -3.94 -11.36
N ASP A 42 9.85 -3.57 -12.63
CA ASP A 42 8.69 -2.78 -13.06
C ASP A 42 7.38 -3.55 -12.94
N VAL A 43 6.36 -2.85 -12.46
CA VAL A 43 4.98 -3.30 -12.49
C VAL A 43 4.27 -2.65 -13.66
N VAL A 44 3.70 -3.47 -14.53
CA VAL A 44 2.92 -3.02 -15.69
C VAL A 44 1.44 -3.27 -15.47
N TRP A 45 0.61 -2.34 -15.95
CA TRP A 45 -0.84 -2.41 -15.83
C TRP A 45 -1.51 -2.58 -17.18
N SER A 46 -2.59 -3.38 -17.23
CA SER A 46 -3.44 -3.54 -18.40
C SER A 46 -4.84 -3.00 -18.11
N PRO A 47 -5.43 -2.19 -19.02
CA PRO A 47 -6.79 -1.68 -18.86
C PRO A 47 -7.87 -2.74 -19.14
N ARG A 48 -7.48 -3.94 -19.59
CA ARG A 48 -8.45 -5.00 -19.92
C ARG A 48 -8.97 -5.64 -18.64
N ILE A 49 -10.28 -5.84 -18.57
CA ILE A 49 -10.92 -6.56 -17.47
C ILE A 49 -10.45 -8.00 -17.51
N GLY A 50 -9.63 -8.40 -16.53
CA GLY A 50 -9.10 -9.75 -16.40
C GLY A 50 -9.86 -10.64 -15.42
N ALA A 51 -10.54 -10.04 -14.43
CA ALA A 51 -11.35 -10.75 -13.44
C ALA A 51 -12.65 -10.00 -13.18
N ILE A 52 -13.68 -10.79 -12.88
CA ILE A 52 -14.93 -10.33 -12.31
C ILE A 52 -15.01 -10.96 -10.92
N TRP A 53 -15.30 -10.13 -9.92
CA TRP A 53 -15.39 -10.59 -8.55
C TRP A 53 -16.79 -10.38 -7.99
N ASP A 54 -17.27 -11.37 -7.24
CA ASP A 54 -18.53 -11.27 -6.54
C ASP A 54 -18.35 -10.41 -5.29
N LYS A 55 -19.18 -9.36 -5.14
CA LYS A 55 -19.18 -8.51 -3.95
C LYS A 55 -19.51 -9.30 -2.67
N SER A 56 -20.21 -10.43 -2.76
CA SER A 56 -20.45 -11.27 -1.59
C SER A 56 -19.20 -11.98 -1.09
N ALA A 57 -18.16 -12.10 -1.93
CA ALA A 57 -16.86 -12.61 -1.54
C ALA A 57 -15.98 -11.53 -0.88
N ASP A 58 -16.51 -10.32 -0.67
CA ASP A 58 -15.84 -9.24 0.05
C ASP A 58 -15.64 -9.59 1.51
N ASN A 59 -14.46 -10.13 1.78
CA ASN A 59 -13.94 -10.44 3.08
C ASN A 59 -13.20 -9.25 3.71
N ARG A 60 -13.33 -8.02 3.16
CA ARG A 60 -12.80 -6.83 3.83
C ARG A 60 -13.43 -6.72 5.21
N SER A 61 -12.57 -6.98 6.18
CA SER A 61 -12.83 -7.16 7.59
C SER A 61 -13.25 -5.87 8.32
N GLU A 62 -13.75 -4.85 7.63
CA GLU A 62 -14.29 -3.61 8.21
C GLU A 62 -15.44 -3.91 9.20
N LYS A 63 -15.95 -5.14 9.20
CA LYS A 63 -17.00 -5.64 10.11
C LYS A 63 -16.49 -6.41 11.35
N LEU A 64 -15.19 -6.60 11.55
CA LEU A 64 -14.65 -7.28 12.74
C LEU A 64 -14.35 -6.26 13.84
N SER A 65 -15.36 -5.93 14.64
CA SER A 65 -15.19 -5.15 15.87
C SER A 65 -14.23 -5.83 16.84
N GLY A 66 -13.23 -5.10 17.36
CA GLY A 66 -12.31 -5.60 18.39
C GLY A 66 -11.03 -6.29 17.89
N SER A 67 -10.74 -6.29 16.58
CA SER A 67 -9.44 -6.72 16.09
C SER A 67 -8.35 -5.68 16.36
N ALA A 68 -7.15 -6.12 16.76
CA ALA A 68 -5.97 -5.25 16.88
C ALA A 68 -5.70 -4.46 15.59
N PRO A 69 -5.04 -3.27 15.68
CA PRO A 69 -4.69 -2.48 14.50
C PRO A 69 -3.86 -3.33 13.52
N ARG A 70 -4.21 -3.27 12.24
CA ARG A 70 -3.59 -4.10 11.20
C ARG A 70 -2.35 -3.40 10.67
N THR A 71 -1.20 -3.67 11.28
CA THR A 71 0.04 -2.92 10.99
C THR A 71 0.98 -3.63 10.03
N ASP A 72 0.81 -4.93 9.76
CA ASP A 72 1.78 -5.75 9.02
C ASP A 72 2.23 -5.11 7.70
N TRP A 73 1.28 -4.58 6.91
CA TRP A 73 1.61 -3.90 5.66
C TRP A 73 2.35 -2.57 5.87
N ARG A 74 1.96 -1.77 6.87
CA ARG A 74 2.65 -0.52 7.24
C ARG A 74 4.06 -0.79 7.74
N ASP A 75 4.24 -1.84 8.53
CA ASP A 75 5.53 -2.23 9.10
C ASP A 75 6.47 -2.74 7.99
N PHE A 76 5.96 -3.54 7.05
CA PHE A 76 6.68 -3.91 5.82
C PHE A 76 7.15 -2.68 5.04
N LEU A 77 6.28 -1.68 4.83
CA LEU A 77 6.65 -0.47 4.09
C LEU A 77 7.80 0.31 4.78
N ILE A 78 7.81 0.34 6.10
CA ILE A 78 8.88 0.99 6.88
C ILE A 78 10.19 0.21 6.78
N GLU A 79 10.14 -1.12 6.90
CA GLU A 79 11.31 -1.98 6.71
C GLU A 79 11.97 -1.74 5.34
N VAL A 80 11.15 -1.59 4.28
CA VAL A 80 11.66 -1.28 2.94
C VAL A 80 12.31 0.11 2.86
N LEU A 81 11.85 1.11 3.62
CA LEU A 81 12.46 2.45 3.66
C LEU A 81 13.85 2.44 4.30
N ASP A 82 14.03 1.57 5.30
CA ASP A 82 15.26 1.36 6.07
C ASP A 82 16.23 0.40 5.37
N GLY A 83 15.73 -0.38 4.40
CA GLY A 83 16.46 -1.38 3.65
C GLY A 83 17.32 -0.85 2.48
N PRO A 84 17.56 -1.67 1.44
CA PRO A 84 18.42 -1.36 0.31
C PRO A 84 18.08 -0.05 -0.40
N ALA A 85 19.04 0.49 -1.16
CA ALA A 85 18.85 1.73 -1.92
C ALA A 85 17.74 1.58 -2.98
N ILE A 86 16.54 2.08 -2.66
CA ILE A 86 15.41 2.23 -3.58
C ILE A 86 15.47 3.56 -4.34
N SER A 87 14.82 3.61 -5.51
CA SER A 87 14.73 4.85 -6.30
C SER A 87 14.03 5.96 -5.52
N LYS A 88 14.34 7.24 -5.82
CA LYS A 88 13.64 8.39 -5.22
C LYS A 88 12.12 8.34 -5.43
N ALA A 89 11.69 7.90 -6.61
CA ALA A 89 10.28 7.76 -6.93
C ALA A 89 9.61 6.65 -6.09
N THR A 90 10.27 5.50 -5.96
CA THR A 90 9.82 4.39 -5.11
C THR A 90 9.71 4.83 -3.65
N ARG A 91 10.74 5.52 -3.14
CA ARG A 91 10.74 6.07 -1.77
C ARG A 91 9.56 7.00 -1.54
N ARG A 92 9.31 7.95 -2.45
CA ARG A 92 8.15 8.86 -2.36
C ARG A 92 6.83 8.10 -2.30
N ASN A 93 6.66 7.10 -3.18
CA ASN A 93 5.44 6.29 -3.21
C ASN A 93 5.23 5.50 -1.91
N ILE A 94 6.29 4.94 -1.35
CA ILE A 94 6.24 4.22 -0.07
C ILE A 94 5.89 5.17 1.08
N LEU A 95 6.48 6.36 1.13
CA LEU A 95 6.15 7.36 2.15
C LEU A 95 4.66 7.78 2.09
N THR A 96 4.13 8.00 0.87
CA THR A 96 2.70 8.25 0.68
C THR A 96 1.84 7.08 1.17
N ALA A 97 2.23 5.84 0.86
CA ALA A 97 1.51 4.66 1.33
C ALA A 97 1.55 4.52 2.87
N VAL A 98 2.69 4.78 3.50
CA VAL A 98 2.82 4.80 4.97
C VAL A 98 1.91 5.88 5.58
N ALA A 99 1.86 7.08 5.01
CA ALA A 99 1.00 8.15 5.49
C ALA A 99 -0.50 7.79 5.41
N VAL A 100 -0.92 7.19 4.29
CA VAL A 100 -2.29 6.68 4.11
C VAL A 100 -2.61 5.61 5.15
N GLU A 101 -1.75 4.62 5.35
CA GLU A 101 -2.01 3.52 6.29
C GLU A 101 -2.05 4.04 7.74
N ASN A 102 -1.20 5.01 8.11
CA ASN A 102 -1.29 5.66 9.41
C ASN A 102 -2.62 6.41 9.60
N ALA A 103 -3.12 7.11 8.57
CA ALA A 103 -4.41 7.80 8.62
C ALA A 103 -5.60 6.82 8.72
N CYS A 104 -5.50 5.65 8.10
CA CYS A 104 -6.47 4.58 8.30
C CYS A 104 -6.43 4.03 9.74
N LEU A 105 -5.24 3.80 10.28
CA LEU A 105 -5.06 3.28 11.64
C LEU A 105 -5.53 4.26 12.72
N SER A 106 -5.39 5.57 12.49
CA SER A 106 -5.88 6.62 13.40
C SER A 106 -7.38 6.87 13.30
N GLY A 107 -8.05 6.32 12.29
CA GLY A 107 -9.48 6.56 12.01
C GLY A 107 -9.76 7.89 11.29
N GLU A 108 -8.72 8.61 10.84
CA GLU A 108 -8.86 9.83 10.02
C GLU A 108 -9.50 9.52 8.66
N ILE A 109 -9.22 8.33 8.11
CA ILE A 109 -9.82 7.85 6.86
C ILE A 109 -10.53 6.53 7.11
N THR A 110 -11.83 6.51 6.79
CA THR A 110 -12.68 5.32 6.87
C THR A 110 -12.89 4.62 5.53
N VAL A 111 -12.69 5.32 4.40
CA VAL A 111 -12.84 4.74 3.05
C VAL A 111 -11.62 5.09 2.21
N PHE A 112 -10.94 4.05 1.73
CA PHE A 112 -9.82 4.19 0.79
C PHE A 112 -10.32 4.07 -0.66
N CYS A 113 -10.06 5.07 -1.48
CA CYS A 113 -10.38 5.08 -2.91
C CYS A 113 -9.16 5.47 -3.76
N HIS A 114 -9.32 5.44 -5.08
CA HIS A 114 -8.24 5.77 -6.02
C HIS A 114 -7.68 7.19 -5.88
N ASP A 115 -8.45 8.13 -5.33
CA ASP A 115 -8.04 9.51 -5.10
C ASP A 115 -7.30 9.71 -3.77
N THR A 116 -7.46 8.79 -2.81
CA THR A 116 -6.89 8.92 -1.46
C THR A 116 -5.38 9.21 -1.46
N PRO A 117 -4.54 8.53 -2.27
CA PRO A 117 -3.10 8.84 -2.30
C PRO A 117 -2.77 10.29 -2.67
N ALA A 118 -3.61 10.96 -3.46
CA ALA A 118 -3.39 12.34 -3.89
C ALA A 118 -3.38 13.33 -2.70
N LEU A 119 -4.15 13.02 -1.65
CA LEU A 119 -4.24 13.82 -0.42
C LEU A 119 -2.95 13.76 0.41
N PHE A 120 -2.14 12.70 0.22
CA PHE A 120 -0.91 12.45 0.98
C PHE A 120 0.35 12.55 0.13
N SER A 121 0.20 12.65 -1.19
CA SER A 121 1.31 12.98 -2.08
C SER A 121 1.55 14.48 -2.02
N GLU A 122 2.57 14.92 -1.29
CA GLU A 122 2.91 16.34 -1.11
C GLU A 122 2.70 17.20 -2.39
N PRO A 123 1.90 18.26 -2.34
CA PRO A 123 2.21 19.49 -3.04
C PRO A 123 3.23 20.27 -2.20
N ASN A 124 4.21 20.93 -2.82
CA ASN A 124 5.18 21.82 -2.18
C ASN A 124 4.70 22.39 -0.83
N ARG A 125 5.45 22.16 0.26
CA ARG A 125 5.37 23.02 1.45
C ARG A 125 5.86 24.42 1.08
N GLY A 126 4.99 25.14 0.40
CA GLY A 126 5.01 26.56 0.10
C GLY A 126 3.66 27.14 0.53
N GLN A 127 3.36 27.06 1.82
CA GLN A 127 2.45 27.99 2.46
C GLN A 127 3.24 28.74 3.54
N THR A 128 3.92 29.78 3.07
CA THR A 128 3.97 31.03 3.81
C THR A 128 2.53 31.55 3.96
N SER A 129 1.95 31.40 5.14
CA SER A 129 0.96 32.35 5.63
C SER A 129 1.24 32.51 7.12
N GLY A 130 1.81 33.67 7.45
CA GLY A 130 2.23 34.01 8.78
C GLY A 130 1.06 34.01 9.76
N ILE A 131 1.32 33.49 10.95
CA ILE A 131 0.76 34.05 12.16
C ILE A 131 1.98 34.53 12.95
N GLY A 132 2.45 35.70 12.55
CA GLY A 132 3.28 36.55 13.40
C GLY A 132 2.34 37.40 14.24
N VAL A 133 2.42 37.20 15.55
CA VAL A 133 2.35 38.20 16.61
C VAL A 133 1.65 39.52 16.23
N LEU A 134 0.39 39.67 16.64
CA LEU A 134 -0.12 40.64 17.62
C LEU A 134 -1.64 40.43 17.82
#